data_AF-A0A3D1YN17-F1
#
_entry.id   AF-A0A3D1YN17-F1
#
_cell.length_a   1.000
_cell.length_b   1.000
_cell.length_c   1.000
_cell.angle_alpha   90.00
_cell.angle_beta   90.00
_cell.angle_gamma   90.00
#
_symmetry.space_group_name_H-M   'P 1'
#
loop_
_entity.id
_entity.type
_entity.pdbx_description
1 polymer ?
#
loop_
_entity_poly.entity_id
_entity_poly.type
_entity_poly.pdbx_seq_one_letter_code
_entity_poly.pdbx_strand_id
1 'polypeptide(L)'
;MKASAHLIATLLILMADKSVASPHDTYNKPMSISQWGDHCRYTLEKTNEMDFGRGVSHGICIGVIRAYSNELRDWCLPHDVSWGEYEEHHMNAAAGAKFPPLSTRKISDFIDSVNELRWPCT
;
A
#
# COMPACT_ATOMS: atom_id res chain seq x y z
N MET A 1 0.88 -7.03 -56.29
CA MET A 1 1.66 -7.56 -55.14
C MET A 1 0.71 -7.73 -53.97
N LYS A 2 0.31 -8.96 -53.64
CA LYS A 2 -0.56 -9.23 -52.48
C LYS A 2 0.35 -9.32 -51.26
N ALA A 3 0.36 -8.27 -50.42
CA ALA A 3 0.97 -8.38 -49.10
C ALA A 3 0.29 -9.56 -48.39
N SER A 4 1.08 -10.57 -48.02
CA SER A 4 0.56 -11.78 -47.40
C SER A 4 -0.17 -11.39 -46.11
N ALA A 5 -1.43 -11.80 -45.97
CA ALA A 5 -2.24 -11.51 -44.79
C ALA A 5 -1.55 -11.91 -43.48
N HIS A 6 -0.60 -12.86 -43.56
CA HIS A 6 0.29 -13.23 -42.47
C HIS A 6 1.19 -12.09 -41.99
N LEU A 7 1.72 -11.26 -42.89
CA LEU A 7 2.59 -10.13 -42.53
C LEU A 7 1.82 -9.03 -41.80
N ILE A 8 0.55 -8.82 -42.17
CA ILE A 8 -0.36 -7.86 -41.53
C ILE A 8 -0.80 -8.39 -40.15
N ALA A 9 -1.10 -9.68 -40.05
CA ALA A 9 -1.46 -10.32 -38.78
C ALA A 9 -0.30 -10.27 -37.77
N THR A 10 0.94 -10.53 -38.20
CA THR A 10 2.11 -10.44 -37.30
C THR A 10 2.39 -9.00 -36.84
N LEU A 11 2.16 -8.00 -37.70
CA LEU A 11 2.30 -6.59 -37.32
C LEU A 11 1.24 -6.15 -36.29
N LEU A 12 0.00 -6.66 -36.40
CA LEU A 12 -1.08 -6.36 -35.47
C LEU A 12 -0.85 -7.01 -34.09
N ILE A 13 -0.26 -8.20 -34.04
CA ILE A 13 0.11 -8.89 -32.80
C ILE A 13 1.22 -8.13 -32.05
N LEU A 14 2.16 -7.50 -32.77
CA LEU A 14 3.23 -6.68 -32.17
C LEU A 14 2.74 -5.30 -31.66
N MET A 15 1.53 -4.87 -32.03
CA MET A 15 0.91 -3.61 -31.60
C MET A 15 -0.09 -3.82 -30.46
N ALA A 16 -0.49 -5.07 -30.20
CA ALA A 16 -1.36 -5.44 -29.09
C ALA A 16 -0.48 -5.60 -27.83
N ASP A 17 -0.86 -4.92 -26.77
CA ASP A 17 -0.16 -4.81 -25.49
C ASP A 17 1.11 -3.95 -25.47
N LYS A 18 0.92 -2.67 -25.79
CA LYS A 18 1.42 -1.68 -24.82
C LYS A 18 0.57 -1.83 -23.58
N SER A 19 0.99 -2.67 -22.63
CA SER A 19 0.51 -2.54 -21.27
C SER A 19 0.80 -1.10 -20.86
N VAL A 20 -0.23 -0.26 -20.91
CA VAL A 20 -0.17 1.07 -20.32
C VAL A 20 -0.13 0.75 -18.84
N ALA A 21 1.07 0.57 -18.30
CA ALA A 21 1.28 0.34 -16.88
C ALA A 21 0.49 1.44 -16.18
N SER A 22 -0.65 1.06 -15.63
CA SER A 22 -1.55 2.04 -15.03
C SER A 22 -0.72 2.67 -13.91
N PRO A 23 -0.67 4.00 -13.77
CA PRO A 23 -0.10 4.59 -12.56
C PRO A 23 -0.85 4.12 -11.30
N HIS A 24 -1.99 3.43 -11.46
CA HIS A 24 -2.78 2.77 -10.42
C HIS A 24 -2.49 1.27 -10.25
N ASP A 25 -1.57 0.66 -11.00
CA ASP A 25 -1.06 -0.72 -10.76
C ASP A 25 -0.11 -0.80 -9.55
N THR A 26 -0.25 0.14 -8.61
CA THR A 26 0.54 0.23 -7.38
C THR A 26 0.38 -1.00 -6.49
N TYR A 27 -0.75 -1.71 -6.62
CA TYR A 27 -1.06 -2.90 -5.82
C TYR A 27 -0.15 -4.11 -6.08
N ASN A 28 0.53 -4.15 -7.23
CA ASN A 28 1.39 -5.27 -7.64
C ASN A 28 2.89 -4.97 -7.56
N LYS A 29 3.29 -3.80 -7.04
CA LYS A 29 4.69 -3.41 -6.91
C LYS A 29 5.11 -3.38 -5.44
N PRO A 30 6.37 -3.76 -5.11
CA PRO A 30 6.89 -3.59 -3.77
C PRO A 30 6.78 -2.13 -3.33
N MET A 31 6.12 -1.89 -2.20
CA MET A 31 5.97 -0.56 -1.63
C MET A 31 7.09 -0.32 -0.61
N SER A 32 7.79 0.81 -0.72
CA SER A 32 8.71 1.21 0.34
C SER A 32 7.94 1.73 1.56
N ILE A 33 8.53 1.59 2.75
CA ILE A 33 7.93 2.13 3.99
C ILE A 33 7.71 3.65 3.91
N SER A 34 8.57 4.39 3.20
CA SER A 34 8.41 5.83 3.01
C SER A 34 7.18 6.15 2.16
N GLN A 35 6.98 5.42 1.05
CA GLN A 35 5.81 5.60 0.18
C GLN A 35 4.52 5.24 0.92
N TRP A 36 4.53 4.15 1.68
CA TRP A 36 3.39 3.78 2.52
C TRP A 36 3.06 4.87 3.55
N GLY A 37 4.06 5.38 4.26
CA GLY A 37 3.88 6.48 5.22
C GLY A 37 3.31 7.74 4.58
N ASP A 38 3.70 8.07 3.34
CA ASP A 38 3.13 9.20 2.60
C ASP A 38 1.66 8.98 2.22
N HIS A 39 1.27 7.77 1.81
CA HIS A 39 -0.14 7.43 1.58
C HIS A 39 -1.00 7.53 2.85
N CYS A 40 -0.48 7.05 3.99
CA CYS A 40 -1.16 7.21 5.28
C CYS A 40 -1.27 8.69 5.67
N ARG A 41 -0.24 9.50 5.40
CA ARG A 41 -0.26 10.94 5.69
C ARG A 41 -1.30 11.67 4.85
N TYR A 42 -1.31 11.43 3.54
CA TYR A 42 -2.27 12.07 2.62
C TYR A 42 -3.72 11.68 2.96
N THR A 43 -3.93 10.46 3.45
CA THR A 43 -5.24 10.00 3.95
C THR A 43 -5.76 10.84 5.11
N LEU A 44 -4.87 11.28 6.00
CA LEU A 44 -5.21 12.02 7.22
C LEU A 44 -5.21 13.55 7.05
N GLU A 45 -4.88 14.06 5.87
CA GLU A 45 -4.88 15.50 5.62
C GLU A 45 -6.29 16.09 5.82
N LYS A 46 -6.41 17.12 6.65
CA LYS A 46 -7.70 17.78 6.90
C LYS A 46 -8.01 18.76 5.77
N THR A 47 -8.68 18.29 4.73
CA THR A 47 -9.28 19.12 3.68
C THR A 47 -10.79 18.89 3.67
N ASN A 48 -11.54 19.83 3.08
CA ASN A 48 -13.01 19.83 3.15
C ASN A 48 -13.68 18.71 2.32
N GLU A 49 -12.94 17.95 1.52
CA GLU A 49 -13.44 16.82 0.74
C GLU A 49 -12.41 15.68 0.66
N MET A 50 -12.90 14.43 0.68
CA MET A 50 -12.13 13.29 0.18
C MET A 50 -12.14 13.33 -1.34
N ASP A 51 -11.00 13.69 -1.94
CA ASP A 51 -10.81 13.48 -3.37
C ASP A 51 -10.57 11.99 -3.69
N PHE A 52 -10.66 11.64 -4.98
CA PHE A 52 -10.41 10.27 -5.44
C PHE A 52 -9.02 9.76 -5.04
N GLY A 53 -8.00 10.61 -5.08
CA GLY A 53 -6.62 10.26 -4.71
C GLY A 53 -6.49 9.88 -3.24
N ARG A 54 -7.25 10.53 -2.37
CA ARG A 54 -7.34 10.21 -0.95
C ARG A 54 -8.04 8.89 -0.70
N GLY A 55 -9.14 8.61 -1.41
CA GLY A 55 -9.80 7.31 -1.34
C GLY A 55 -8.84 6.17 -1.71
N VAL A 56 -8.06 6.35 -2.79
CA VAL A 56 -7.02 5.39 -3.20
C VAL A 56 -5.93 5.26 -2.13
N SER A 57 -5.43 6.37 -1.59
CA SER A 57 -4.36 6.35 -0.58
C SER A 57 -4.80 5.74 0.74
N HIS A 58 -6.06 5.95 1.13
CA HIS A 58 -6.68 5.32 2.29
C HIS A 58 -6.72 3.79 2.10
N GLY A 59 -7.20 3.33 0.94
CA GLY A 59 -7.22 1.92 0.59
C GLY A 59 -5.83 1.29 0.59
N ILE A 60 -4.82 1.99 0.07
CA ILE A 60 -3.42 1.56 0.11
C ILE A 60 -2.92 1.47 1.55
N CYS A 61 -3.11 2.51 2.37
CA CYS A 61 -2.61 2.56 3.73
C CYS A 61 -3.17 1.39 4.57
N ILE A 62 -4.48 1.18 4.53
CA ILE A 62 -5.15 0.10 5.27
C ILE A 62 -4.84 -1.28 4.68
N GLY A 63 -4.79 -1.40 3.34
CA GLY A 63 -4.47 -2.66 2.68
C GLY A 63 -3.09 -3.18 3.08
N VAL A 64 -2.10 -2.28 3.16
CA VAL A 64 -0.75 -2.60 3.63
C VAL A 64 -0.75 -3.00 5.10
N ILE A 65 -1.45 -2.28 5.98
CA ILE A 65 -1.60 -2.65 7.40
C ILE A 65 -2.10 -4.08 7.49
N ARG A 66 -3.25 -4.39 6.87
CA ARG A 66 -3.86 -5.73 6.92
C ARG A 66 -2.95 -6.82 6.34
N ALA A 67 -2.29 -6.55 5.22
CA ALA A 67 -1.42 -7.53 4.56
C ALA A 67 -0.26 -7.95 5.47
N TYR A 68 0.48 -6.98 6.02
CA TYR A 68 1.65 -7.25 6.84
C TYR A 68 1.28 -7.65 8.28
N SER A 69 0.13 -7.26 8.78
CA SER A 69 -0.41 -7.77 10.04
C SER A 69 -0.63 -9.29 10.00
N ASN A 70 -1.09 -9.84 8.89
CA ASN A 70 -1.25 -11.30 8.74
C ASN A 70 0.08 -12.06 8.70
N GLU A 71 1.21 -11.37 8.52
CA GLU A 71 2.56 -11.96 8.54
C GLU A 71 3.18 -11.96 9.95
N LEU A 72 2.55 -11.29 10.93
CA LEU A 72 3.08 -11.23 12.29
C LEU A 72 3.00 -12.60 12.96
N ARG A 73 4.10 -12.97 13.62
CA ARG A 73 4.18 -14.24 14.33
C ARG A 73 3.33 -14.25 15.59
N ASP A 74 3.33 -13.12 16.31
CA ASP A 74 2.72 -12.98 17.62
C ASP A 74 1.57 -11.96 17.53
N TRP A 75 0.41 -12.34 18.08
CA TRP A 75 -0.81 -11.51 18.04
C TRP A 75 -1.33 -11.30 19.46
N CYS A 76 -0.85 -10.23 20.10
CA CYS A 76 -1.15 -9.91 21.50
C CYS A 76 -2.18 -8.77 21.65
N LEU A 77 -2.91 -8.49 20.57
CA LEU A 77 -3.98 -7.52 20.60
C LEU A 77 -5.11 -8.01 21.54
N PRO A 78 -5.57 -7.16 22.46
CA PRO A 78 -6.76 -7.44 23.26
C PRO A 78 -7.98 -7.74 22.39
N HIS A 79 -8.84 -8.65 22.84
CA HIS A 79 -10.02 -9.10 22.08
C HIS A 79 -11.07 -8.00 21.86
N ASP A 80 -11.03 -6.91 22.62
CA ASP A 80 -11.90 -5.75 22.51
C ASP A 80 -11.41 -4.70 21.51
N VAL A 81 -10.17 -4.84 20.99
CA VAL A 81 -9.65 -3.96 19.93
C VAL A 81 -10.32 -4.31 18.60
N SER A 82 -11.07 -3.35 18.06
CA SER A 82 -11.65 -3.47 16.73
C SER A 82 -10.60 -3.29 15.63
N TRP A 83 -10.86 -3.83 14.44
CA TRP A 83 -10.03 -3.55 13.26
C TRP A 83 -9.95 -2.05 12.93
N GLY A 84 -11.04 -1.30 13.15
CA GLY A 84 -11.04 0.15 12.93
C GLY A 84 -10.06 0.88 13.85
N GLU A 85 -10.06 0.54 15.14
CA GLU A 85 -9.09 1.11 16.10
C GLU A 85 -7.66 0.70 15.74
N TYR A 86 -7.46 -0.57 15.38
CA TYR A 86 -6.16 -1.09 14.98
C TYR A 86 -5.59 -0.35 13.75
N GLU A 87 -6.41 -0.21 12.71
CA GLU A 87 -6.07 0.47 11.47
C GLU A 87 -5.82 1.95 11.67
N GLU A 88 -6.67 2.63 12.45
CA GLU A 88 -6.52 4.04 12.77
C GLU A 88 -5.21 4.29 13.53
N HIS A 89 -4.88 3.45 14.52
CA HIS A 89 -3.65 3.58 15.28
C HIS A 89 -2.41 3.47 14.38
N HIS A 90 -2.36 2.45 13.52
CA HIS A 90 -1.25 2.22 12.61
C HIS A 90 -1.14 3.28 11.51
N MET A 91 -2.27 3.71 10.96
CA MET A 91 -2.30 4.79 9.98
C MET A 91 -1.75 6.09 10.57
N ASN A 92 -2.15 6.45 11.79
CA ASN A 92 -1.63 7.62 12.50
C ASN A 92 -0.11 7.49 12.79
N ALA A 93 0.34 6.31 13.24
CA ALA A 93 1.76 6.06 13.51
C ALA A 93 2.61 6.17 12.23
N ALA A 94 2.17 5.55 11.13
CA ALA A 94 2.87 5.59 9.85
C ALA A 94 2.89 7.01 9.24
N ALA A 95 1.80 7.76 9.34
CA ALA A 95 1.71 9.13 8.85
C ALA A 95 2.63 10.10 9.62
N GLY A 96 2.73 9.91 10.94
CA GLY A 96 3.59 10.70 11.84
C GLY A 96 5.06 10.32 11.78
N ALA A 97 5.38 9.12 11.28
CA ALA A 97 6.75 8.67 11.14
C ALA A 97 7.45 9.39 9.98
N LYS A 98 8.64 9.97 10.27
CA LYS A 98 9.52 10.57 9.26
C LYS A 98 10.46 9.51 8.72
N PHE A 99 9.98 8.72 7.75
CA PHE A 99 10.82 7.73 7.08
C PHE A 99 11.82 8.44 6.14
N PRO A 100 13.13 8.16 6.24
CA PRO A 100 14.08 8.71 5.28
C PRO A 100 13.78 8.15 3.87
N PRO A 101 14.02 8.94 2.81
CA PRO A 101 13.98 8.44 1.45
C PRO A 101 14.89 7.20 1.32
N LEU A 102 14.42 6.17 0.61
CA LEU A 102 15.15 4.90 0.43
C LEU A 102 15.35 4.07 1.71
N SER A 103 14.54 4.27 2.75
CA SER A 103 14.59 3.41 3.93
C SER A 103 14.44 1.94 3.56
N THR A 104 15.37 1.11 4.04
CA THR A 104 15.35 -0.35 3.92
C THR A 104 14.55 -1.02 5.03
N ARG A 105 13.98 -0.24 5.96
CA ARG A 105 13.15 -0.78 7.04
C ARG A 105 11.94 -1.48 6.42
N LYS A 106 11.69 -2.72 6.85
CA LYS A 106 10.51 -3.47 6.43
C LYS A 106 9.27 -2.89 7.09
N ILE A 107 8.16 -2.92 6.36
CA ILE A 107 6.85 -2.48 6.86
C ILE A 107 6.39 -3.40 8.00
N SER A 108 6.60 -4.72 7.88
CA SER A 108 6.35 -5.70 8.94
C SER A 108 7.03 -5.31 10.26
N ASP A 109 8.32 -4.99 10.22
CA ASP A 109 9.12 -4.63 11.41
C ASP A 109 8.67 -3.27 12.00
N PHE A 110 8.02 -2.43 11.20
CA PHE A 110 7.39 -1.21 11.71
C PHE A 110 6.08 -1.51 12.42
N ILE A 111 5.18 -2.26 11.79
CA ILE A 111 3.89 -2.66 12.38
C ILE A 111 4.12 -3.42 13.69
N ASP A 112 5.06 -4.37 13.70
CA ASP A 112 5.41 -5.14 14.90
C ASP A 112 5.89 -4.22 16.03
N SER A 113 6.78 -3.26 15.73
CA SER A 113 7.23 -2.29 16.73
C SER A 113 6.11 -1.37 17.25
N VAL A 114 5.10 -1.07 16.41
CA VAL A 114 3.94 -0.27 16.83
C VAL A 114 3.05 -1.11 17.75
N ASN A 115 2.85 -2.39 17.44
CA ASN A 115 2.16 -3.34 18.31
C ASN A 115 2.87 -3.48 19.65
N GLU A 116 4.19 -3.69 19.68
CA GLU A 116 4.95 -3.83 20.93
C GLU A 116 4.82 -2.61 21.84
N LEU A 117 4.72 -1.41 21.27
CA LEU A 117 4.56 -0.17 22.03
C LEU A 117 3.14 0.02 22.58
N ARG A 118 2.11 -0.39 21.83
CA ARG A 118 0.70 -0.14 22.18
C ARG A 118 0.03 -1.31 22.89
N TRP A 119 0.31 -2.53 22.44
CA TRP A 119 -0.24 -3.80 22.89
C TRP A 119 0.88 -4.83 23.09
N PRO A 120 1.77 -4.62 24.09
CA PRO A 120 2.86 -5.54 24.36
C PRO A 120 2.33 -6.92 24.74
N CYS A 121 2.98 -7.96 24.22
CA CYS A 121 2.81 -9.32 24.72
C CYS A 121 3.33 -9.41 26.16
N THR A 122 2.47 -9.80 27.10
CA THR A 122 2.84 -10.07 28.50
C THR A 122 3.22 -11.52 28.72
#